data_AF-A0A0W0EU46-F1
#
_entry.id   AF-A0A0W0EU46-F1
#
_cell.length_a   1.000
_cell.length_b   1.000
_cell.length_c   1.000
_cell.angle_alpha   90.00
_cell.angle_beta   90.00
_cell.angle_gamma   90.00
#
_symmetry.space_group_name_H-M   'P 1'
#
loop_
_entity.id
_entity.type
_entity.pdbx_description
1 polymer ?
#
loop_
_entity_poly.entity_id
_entity_poly.type
_entity_poly.pdbx_seq_one_letter_code
_entity_poly.pdbx_strand_id
1 'polypeptide(L)'
;MNSEKDKNFKNRNNTHSKWYKDPGLHKKGAWVALVYLGVFMVGYDGTILNSLQSLPQWNEYFDNPAGSTLGLIGASLYFLMILRVLFV
;
A
#
# COMPACT_ATOMS: atom_id res chain seq x y z
N MET A 1 -30.40 -10.91 39.82
CA MET A 1 -29.63 -9.70 40.19
C MET A 1 -28.39 -9.54 39.29
N ASN A 2 -28.58 -9.46 37.96
CA ASN A 2 -27.48 -9.17 37.01
C ASN A 2 -27.91 -8.48 35.70
N SER A 3 -29.21 -8.20 35.49
CA SER A 3 -29.73 -7.60 34.24
C SER A 3 -29.53 -6.08 34.12
N GLU A 4 -29.12 -5.39 35.19
CA GLU A 4 -28.94 -3.93 35.19
C GLU A 4 -27.49 -3.48 34.94
N LYS A 5 -26.51 -4.35 35.17
CA LYS A 5 -25.09 -4.02 34.94
C LYS A 5 -24.73 -4.01 33.46
N ASP A 6 -25.44 -4.80 32.64
CA ASP A 6 -25.19 -4.89 31.20
C ASP A 6 -25.78 -3.70 30.41
N LYS A 7 -26.74 -2.97 30.99
CA LYS A 7 -27.33 -1.77 30.36
C LYS A 7 -26.43 -0.53 30.44
N ASN A 8 -25.44 -0.56 31.34
CA ASN A 8 -24.52 0.56 31.57
C ASN A 8 -23.16 0.42 30.87
N PHE A 9 -22.90 -0.70 30.18
CA PHE A 9 -21.78 -0.79 29.25
C PHE A 9 -22.19 -0.20 27.89
N LYS A 10 -22.51 1.10 27.86
CA LYS A 10 -22.59 1.84 26.61
C LYS A 10 -21.16 1.96 26.07
N ASN A 11 -20.68 0.90 25.44
CA ASN A 11 -19.49 0.96 24.62
C ASN A 11 -19.77 2.07 23.61
N ARG A 12 -19.03 3.19 23.69
CA ARG A 12 -19.11 4.28 22.72
C ARG A 12 -18.48 3.79 21.42
N ASN A 13 -19.06 2.76 20.82
CA ASN A 13 -18.85 2.49 19.42
C ASN A 13 -19.53 3.66 18.70
N ASN A 14 -18.73 4.57 18.18
CA ASN A 14 -19.17 5.84 17.61
C ASN A 14 -19.99 5.69 16.32
N THR A 15 -20.54 4.50 16.03
CA THR A 15 -21.37 4.21 14.87
C THR A 15 -22.69 4.97 14.93
N HIS A 16 -22.64 6.24 14.55
CA HIS A 16 -23.81 7.03 14.19
C HIS A 16 -24.55 6.27 13.07
N SER A 17 -25.89 6.26 13.10
CA SER A 17 -26.73 5.54 12.12
C SER A 17 -26.38 5.86 10.65
N LYS A 18 -25.75 7.02 10.42
CA LYS A 18 -25.14 7.42 9.15
C LYS A 18 -23.61 7.39 9.27
N TRP A 19 -22.98 6.47 8.56
CA TRP A 19 -21.53 6.17 8.62
C TRP A 19 -20.64 7.39 8.35
N TYR A 20 -21.01 8.25 7.40
CA TYR A 20 -20.26 9.45 7.02
C TYR A 20 -20.33 10.60 8.07
N LYS A 21 -21.07 10.42 9.17
CA LYS A 21 -21.13 11.40 10.27
C LYS A 21 -20.32 10.97 11.49
N ASP A 22 -19.68 9.80 11.44
CA ASP A 22 -18.86 9.29 12.55
C ASP A 22 -17.42 9.83 12.46
N PRO A 23 -16.98 10.71 13.38
CA PRO A 23 -15.62 11.23 13.39
C PRO A 23 -14.56 10.15 13.69
N GLY A 24 -14.93 9.09 14.40
CA GLY A 24 -14.04 7.94 14.66
C GLY A 24 -13.81 7.09 13.42
N LEU A 25 -14.83 6.94 12.57
CA LEU A 25 -14.74 6.21 11.31
C LEU A 25 -13.88 6.96 10.28
N HIS A 26 -14.04 8.29 10.18
CA HIS A 26 -13.19 9.11 9.30
C HIS A 26 -11.72 9.06 9.67
N LYS A 27 -11.39 9.17 10.97
CA LYS A 27 -9.99 9.09 11.43
C LYS A 27 -9.37 7.75 11.04
N LYS A 28 -10.08 6.64 11.26
CA LYS A 28 -9.58 5.30 10.88
C LYS A 28 -9.51 5.13 9.36
N GLY A 29 -10.50 5.62 8.62
CA GLY A 29 -10.51 5.61 7.16
C GLY A 29 -9.32 6.37 6.56
N ALA A 30 -8.95 7.51 7.15
CA ALA A 30 -7.76 8.26 6.74
C ALA A 30 -6.45 7.48 6.98
N TRP A 31 -6.31 6.82 8.13
CA TRP A 31 -5.17 5.95 8.41
C TRP A 31 -5.08 4.78 7.43
N VAL A 32 -6.21 4.15 7.13
CA VAL A 32 -6.28 3.07 6.14
C VAL A 32 -5.89 3.62 4.76
N ALA A 33 -6.45 4.73 4.31
CA ALA A 33 -6.10 5.35 3.03
C ALA A 33 -4.60 5.66 2.93
N LEU A 34 -3.98 6.14 4.00
CA LEU A 34 -2.54 6.40 4.06
C LEU A 34 -1.72 5.11 3.89
N VAL A 35 -2.10 4.02 4.56
CA VAL A 35 -1.46 2.71 4.38
C VAL A 35 -1.64 2.20 2.95
N TYR A 36 -2.84 2.35 2.38
CA TYR A 36 -3.11 1.96 0.99
C TYR A 36 -2.32 2.78 -0.03
N LEU A 37 -2.09 4.08 0.23
CA LEU A 37 -1.23 4.91 -0.61
C LEU A 37 0.22 4.41 -0.60
N GLY A 38 0.70 3.91 0.54
CA GLY A 38 2.01 3.26 0.64
C GLY A 38 2.11 2.01 -0.24
N VAL A 39 1.07 1.16 -0.22
CA VAL A 39 0.99 -0.03 -1.09
C VAL A 39 0.88 0.36 -2.56
N PHE A 40 0.14 1.44 -2.87
CA PHE A 40 -0.01 1.95 -4.23
C PHE A 40 1.33 2.36 -4.85
N MET A 41 2.23 2.99 -4.08
CA MET A 41 3.57 3.35 -4.58
C MET A 41 4.38 2.12 -4.98
N VAL A 42 4.31 1.02 -4.21
CA VAL A 42 4.99 -0.23 -4.55
C VAL A 42 4.45 -0.82 -5.86
N GLY A 43 3.13 -0.76 -6.07
CA GLY A 43 2.51 -1.18 -7.33
C GLY A 43 2.88 -0.26 -8.50
N TYR A 44 2.95 1.05 -8.25
CA TYR A 44 3.29 2.08 -9.22
C TYR A 44 4.69 1.85 -9.81
N ASP A 45 5.69 1.59 -8.97
CA ASP A 45 7.07 1.32 -9.41
C ASP A 45 7.15 0.10 -10.36
N GLY A 46 6.41 -0.97 -10.05
CA GLY A 46 6.32 -2.15 -10.91
C GLY A 46 5.68 -1.85 -12.27
N THR A 47 4.62 -1.04 -12.28
CA THR A 47 3.95 -0.64 -13.54
C THR A 47 4.81 0.29 -14.40
N ILE A 48 5.59 1.19 -13.80
CA ILE A 48 6.53 2.06 -14.52
C ILE A 48 7.60 1.23 -15.22
N LEU A 49 8.21 0.26 -14.53
CA LEU A 49 9.21 -0.60 -15.17
C LEU A 49 8.64 -1.38 -16.34
N ASN A 50 7.45 -1.96 -16.16
CA ASN A 50 6.80 -2.70 -17.24
C ASN A 50 6.52 -1.79 -18.44
N SER A 51 6.09 -0.55 -18.18
CA SER A 51 5.85 0.45 -19.22
C SER A 51 7.15 0.85 -19.94
N LEU A 52 8.26 1.05 -19.21
CA LEU A 52 9.57 1.36 -19.79
C LEU A 52 10.13 0.22 -20.63
N GLN A 53 10.02 -1.02 -20.16
CA GLN A 53 10.48 -2.20 -20.91
C GLN A 53 9.73 -2.41 -22.23
N SER A 54 8.48 -1.92 -22.32
CA SER A 54 7.69 -1.98 -23.55
C SER A 54 8.15 -0.97 -24.62
N LEU A 55 8.92 0.06 -24.24
CA LEU A 55 9.36 1.10 -25.17
C LEU A 55 10.57 0.61 -26.00
N PRO A 56 10.52 0.75 -27.34
CA PRO A 56 11.62 0.33 -28.21
C PRO A 56 12.91 1.13 -27.94
N GLN A 57 12.80 2.42 -27.59
CA GLN A 57 13.93 3.27 -27.22
C GLN A 57 14.66 2.79 -25.97
N TRP A 58 13.94 2.22 -24.99
CA TRP A 58 14.54 1.68 -23.78
C TRP A 58 15.35 0.41 -24.10
N ASN A 59 14.81 -0.45 -24.98
CA ASN A 59 15.55 -1.63 -25.45
C ASN A 59 16.78 -1.25 -26.27
N GLU A 60 16.72 -0.21 -27.11
CA GLU A 60 17.86 0.27 -27.88
C GLU A 60 18.96 0.88 -26.99
N TYR A 61 18.61 1.59 -25.93
CA TYR A 61 19.57 2.14 -24.96
C TYR A 61 20.31 1.05 -24.16
N PHE A 62 19.67 -0.08 -23.92
CA PHE A 62 20.22 -1.21 -23.15
C PHE A 62 20.69 -2.39 -24.03
N ASP A 63 20.89 -2.18 -25.34
CA ASP A 63 21.33 -3.21 -26.30
C ASP A 63 20.48 -4.50 -26.26
N ASN A 64 19.15 -4.36 -26.28
CA ASN A 64 18.18 -5.47 -26.18
C ASN A 64 18.39 -6.34 -24.92
N PRO A 65 18.10 -5.82 -23.72
CA PRO A 65 18.31 -6.54 -22.47
C PRO A 65 17.36 -7.76 -22.40
N ALA A 66 17.91 -8.95 -22.60
CA ALA A 66 17.18 -10.21 -22.54
C ALA A 66 17.59 -11.05 -21.32
N GLY A 67 16.66 -11.86 -20.81
CA GLY A 67 16.94 -12.87 -19.78
C GLY A 67 17.45 -12.27 -18.46
N SER A 68 18.70 -12.59 -18.11
CA SER A 68 19.32 -12.23 -16.82
C SER A 68 19.44 -10.72 -16.60
N THR A 69 19.70 -9.93 -17.65
CA THR A 69 19.84 -8.47 -17.54
C THR A 69 18.50 -7.80 -17.21
N LEU A 70 17.40 -8.27 -17.81
CA LEU A 70 16.05 -7.77 -17.51
C LEU A 70 15.65 -8.10 -16.06
N GLY A 71 16.01 -9.31 -15.60
CA GLY A 71 15.82 -9.75 -14.21
C GLY A 71 16.63 -8.91 -13.21
N LEU A 72 17.88 -8.55 -13.55
CA LEU A 72 18.72 -7.69 -12.71
C LEU A 72 18.14 -6.28 -12.58
N ILE A 73 17.64 -5.69 -13.69
CA ILE A 73 16.99 -4.38 -13.69
C ILE A 73 15.72 -4.42 -12.84
N GLY A 74 14.88 -5.44 -12.97
CA GLY A 74 13.70 -5.60 -12.10
C GLY A 74 14.07 -5.80 -10.62
N ALA A 75 15.10 -6.60 -10.34
CA ALA A 75 15.57 -6.86 -8.98
C ALA A 75 16.16 -5.61 -8.30
N SER A 76 16.75 -4.69 -9.08
CA SER A 76 17.32 -3.44 -8.56
C SER A 76 16.30 -2.55 -7.83
N LEU A 77 15.01 -2.61 -8.20
CA LEU A 77 13.96 -1.89 -7.48
C LEU A 77 13.66 -2.49 -6.12
N TYR A 78 13.63 -3.82 -6.02
CA TYR A 78 13.35 -4.51 -4.77
C TYR A 78 14.51 -4.44 -3.77
N PHE A 79 15.73 -4.17 -4.26
CA PHE A 79 16.91 -4.01 -3.42
C PHE A 79 16.73 -2.93 -2.33
N LEU A 80 16.18 -1.77 -2.71
CA LEU A 80 15.89 -0.67 -1.77
C LEU A 80 14.86 -1.08 -0.71
N MET A 81 13.91 -1.94 -1.09
CA MET A 81 12.86 -2.42 -0.20
C MET A 81 13.40 -3.42 0.83
N ILE A 82 14.32 -4.30 0.42
CA ILE A 82 15.00 -5.26 1.31
C ILE A 82 15.87 -4.52 2.34
N LEU A 83 16.64 -3.52 1.91
CA LEU A 83 17.43 -2.70 2.83
C LEU A 83 16.56 -2.01 3.88
N ARG A 84 15.40 -1.48 3.47
CA ARG A 84 14.48 -0.80 4.40
C ARG A 84 13.98 -1.71 5.53
N VAL A 85 13.75 -2.99 5.24
CA VAL A 85 13.29 -3.98 6.23
C VAL A 85 14.42 -4.37 7.19
N LEU A 86 15.68 -4.31 6.75
CA LEU A 86 16.85 -4.61 7.59
C LEU A 86 17.16 -3.51 8.61
N PHE A 87 16.68 -2.28 8.40
CA PHE A 87 16.91 -1.14 9.29
C PHE A 87 15.65 -0.68 10.05
N VAL A 88 14.60 -1.51 10.07
CA VAL A 88 13.40 -1.31 10.89
C VAL A 88 13.44 -2.23 12.11
#